data_AF-A0A1M4V0U2-F1
#
_entry.id   AF-A0A1M4V0U2-F1
#
_cell.length_a   1.000
_cell.length_b   1.000
_cell.length_c   1.000
_cell.angle_alpha   90.00
_cell.angle_beta   90.00
_cell.angle_gamma   90.00
#
_symmetry.space_group_name_H-M   'P 1'
#
loop_
_entity.id
_entity.type
_entity.pdbx_description
1 polymer ?
#
loop_
_entity_poly.entity_id
_entity_poly.type
_entity_poly.pdbx_seq_one_letter_code
_entity_poly.pdbx_strand_id
1 'polypeptide(L)' 'MEVNMVVVEIAARRIMEKGENPKTHKTYVIDDVTNQVYRKAIENYILEHTEGII' A
#
# COMPACT_ATOMS: atom_id res chain seq x y z
N MET A 1 -11.43 10.56 -9.36
CA MET A 1 -10.34 9.77 -9.97
C MET A 1 -10.68 8.32 -9.75
N GLU A 2 -10.60 7.49 -10.78
CA GLU A 2 -10.73 6.04 -10.64
C GLU A 2 -9.44 5.48 -10.03
N VAL A 3 -9.56 4.58 -9.04
CA VAL A 3 -8.43 3.95 -8.38
C VAL A 3 -8.13 2.65 -9.12
N ASN A 4 -6.88 2.47 -9.56
CA ASN A 4 -6.46 1.22 -10.17
C ASN A 4 -6.13 0.20 -9.06
N MET A 5 -6.98 -0.80 -8.90
CA MET A 5 -6.82 -1.83 -7.85
C MET A 5 -5.55 -2.66 -8.00
N VAL A 6 -5.01 -2.84 -9.21
CA VAL A 6 -3.73 -3.54 -9.42
C VAL A 6 -2.58 -2.75 -8.78
N VAL A 7 -2.60 -1.43 -8.90
CA VAL A 7 -1.59 -0.56 -8.26
C VAL A 7 -1.73 -0.61 -6.73
N VAL A 8 -2.98 -0.62 -6.23
CA VAL A 8 -3.28 -0.74 -4.79
C VAL A 8 -2.75 -2.05 -4.22
N GLU A 9 -3.06 -3.18 -4.85
CA GLU A 9 -2.60 -4.51 -4.44
C GLU A 9 -1.06 -4.57 -4.40
N ILE A 10 -0.41 -4.14 -5.48
CA ILE A 10 1.04 -4.15 -5.59
C ILE A 10 1.70 -3.29 -4.49
N ALA A 11 1.13 -2.11 -4.22
CA ALA A 11 1.64 -1.21 -3.18
C ALA A 11 1.40 -1.79 -1.77
N ALA A 12 0.20 -2.31 -1.51
CA ALA A 12 -0.16 -2.96 -0.24
C ALA A 12 0.75 -4.15 0.06
N ARG A 13 0.95 -5.05 -0.92
CA ARG A 13 1.86 -6.19 -0.79
C ARG A 13 3.28 -5.75 -0.46
N ARG A 14 3.81 -4.72 -1.13
CA ARG A 14 5.14 -4.19 -0.81
C ARG A 14 5.23 -3.68 0.63
N ILE A 15 4.19 -3.00 1.13
CA ILE A 15 4.16 -2.53 2.53
C ILE A 15 4.13 -3.72 3.49
N MET A 16 3.25 -4.71 3.24
CA MET A 16 3.09 -5.91 4.09
C MET A 16 4.35 -6.79 4.10
N GLU A 17 5.01 -6.95 2.95
CA GLU A 17 6.22 -7.77 2.78
C GLU A 17 7.51 -7.00 3.09
N LYS A 18 7.44 -5.73 3.50
CA LYS A 18 8.59 -4.81 3.67
C LYS A 18 9.47 -4.72 2.41
N GLY A 19 8.84 -4.80 1.25
CA GLY A 19 9.49 -4.72 -0.05
C GLY A 19 10.16 -3.37 -0.30
N GLU A 20 11.03 -3.32 -1.30
CA GLU A 20 11.80 -2.12 -1.65
C GLU A 20 10.95 -1.08 -2.41
N ASN A 21 11.11 0.18 -2.04
CA ASN A 21 10.66 1.34 -2.80
C ASN A 21 11.60 1.53 -4.00
N PRO A 22 11.11 1.38 -5.25
CA PRO A 22 11.96 1.44 -6.43
C PRO A 22 12.61 2.82 -6.67
N LYS A 23 12.12 3.88 -6.01
CA LYS A 23 12.64 5.24 -6.13
C LYS A 23 13.74 5.53 -5.12
N THR A 24 13.61 5.03 -3.89
CA THR A 24 14.52 5.38 -2.78
C THR A 24 15.44 4.23 -2.39
N HIS A 25 15.19 3.02 -2.90
CA HIS A 25 15.87 1.78 -2.50
C HIS A 25 15.81 1.51 -0.99
N LYS A 26 14.78 2.04 -0.32
CA LYS A 26 14.48 1.80 1.10
C LYS A 26 13.21 0.97 1.22
N THR A 27 12.89 0.50 2.42
CA THR A 27 11.61 -0.16 2.67
C THR A 27 10.44 0.74 2.26
N TYR A 28 9.54 0.20 1.45
CA TYR A 28 8.35 0.88 0.98
C TYR A 28 7.35 1.01 2.13
N VAL A 29 6.96 2.24 2.45
CA VAL A 29 6.05 2.54 3.54
C VAL A 29 4.85 3.35 3.04
N ILE A 30 3.75 3.33 3.78
CA ILE A 30 2.53 4.06 3.39
C ILE A 30 2.75 5.58 3.24
N ASP A 31 3.75 6.14 3.92
CA ASP A 31 4.10 7.56 3.81
C ASP A 31 4.72 7.94 2.46
N ASP A 32 5.25 6.97 1.71
CA ASP A 32 5.71 7.18 0.35
C ASP A 32 4.55 7.47 -0.63
N VAL A 33 3.29 7.20 -0.23
CA VAL A 33 2.08 7.41 -1.03
C VAL A 33 1.50 8.79 -0.76
N THR A 34 1.82 9.76 -1.63
CA THR A 34 1.35 11.14 -1.51
C THR A 34 -0.10 11.35 -1.97
N ASN A 35 -0.61 10.49 -2.85
CA ASN A 35 -1.99 10.57 -3.31
C ASN A 35 -2.94 10.00 -2.26
N GLN A 36 -3.74 10.87 -1.64
CA GLN A 36 -4.65 10.51 -0.55
C GLN A 36 -5.69 9.45 -0.92
N VAL A 37 -6.14 9.42 -2.18
CA VAL A 37 -7.13 8.43 -2.64
C VAL A 37 -6.49 7.04 -2.69
N TYR A 38 -5.26 6.95 -3.22
CA TYR A 38 -4.51 5.70 -3.24
C TYR A 38 -4.09 5.27 -1.83
N ARG A 39 -3.68 6.22 -0.98
CA ARG A 39 -3.31 5.94 0.42
C ARG A 39 -4.45 5.21 1.14
N LYS A 40 -5.65 5.80 1.09
CA LYS A 40 -6.84 5.22 1.72
C LYS A 40 -7.21 3.84 1.13
N ALA A 41 -7.10 3.68 -0.18
CA ALA A 41 -7.39 2.39 -0.83
C ALA A 41 -6.39 1.29 -0.41
N ILE A 42 -5.11 1.64 -0.28
CA ILE A 42 -4.06 0.74 0.20
C ILE A 42 -4.27 0.38 1.66
N GLU A 43 -4.57 1.36 2.52
CA GLU A 43 -4.88 1.11 3.93
C GLU A 43 -6.08 0.16 4.09
N ASN A 44 -7.17 0.40 3.35
CA ASN A 44 -8.32 -0.49 3.32
C ASN A 44 -7.93 -1.91 2.86
N TYR A 45 -7.19 -2.03 1.76
CA TYR A 45 -6.74 -3.33 1.26
C TYR A 45 -5.92 -4.09 2.32
N ILE A 46 -4.97 -3.41 2.98
CA ILE A 46 -4.15 -4.00 4.04
C ILE A 46 -5.02 -4.46 5.21
N LEU A 47 -6.01 -3.65 5.63
CA LEU A 47 -6.94 -4.01 6.71
C LEU A 47 -7.81 -5.23 6.34
N GLU A 48 -8.28 -5.31 5.10
CA GLU A 48 -9.10 -6.43 4.61
C GLU A 48 -8.29 -7.74 4.47
N HIS A 49 -6.98 -7.64 4.24
CA HIS A 49 -6.09 -8.79 3.98
C HIS A 49 -5.13 -9.13 5.11
N THR A 50 -5.12 -8.34 6.19
CA THR A 50 -4.44 -8.69 7.44
C THR A 50 -5.47 -9.31 8.35
N GLU A 51 -5.51 -10.64 8.40
CA GLU A 51 -6.41 -11.37 9.31
C GLU A 51 -6.22 -10.89 10.75
N GLY A 52 -7.19 -10.13 11.26
CA GLY A 52 -7.48 -9.95 12.68
C GLY A 52 -6.41 -9.25 13.52
N ILE A 53 -6.55 -7.93 13.67
CA ILE A 53 -6.44 -7.34 15.01
C ILE A 53 -7.79 -6.67 15.29
N ILE A 54 -8.74 -7.48 15.76
CA ILE A 54 -9.95 -7.04 16.46
C ILE A 54 -9.74 -7.31 17.94
#